data_AF-A0A3P6AAN3-F1
#
_entry.id   AF-A0A3P6AAN3-F1
#
_cell.length_a   1.000
_cell.length_b   1.000
_cell.length_c   1.000
_cell.angle_alpha   90.00
_cell.angle_beta   90.00
_cell.angle_gamma   90.00
#
_symmetry.space_group_name_H-M   'P 1'
#
loop_
_entity.id
_entity.type
_entity.pdbx_description
1 polymer ?
#
loop_
_entity_poly.entity_id
_entity_poly.type
_entity_poly.pdbx_seq_one_letter_code
_entity_poly.pdbx_strand_id
1 'polypeptide(L)' 'MEIDQRSRWVPPPHGWKKCNIGFCWSKKDRIMGAAWVLRDEKGAVLLHSRRLLRKWIM' A
#
# COMPACT_ATOMS: atom_id res chain seq x y z
N MET A 1 -12.00 -6.60 -1.66
CA MET A 1 -10.56 -6.86 -1.83
C MET A 1 -10.09 -7.44 -0.51
N GLU A 2 -9.89 -8.75 -0.48
CA GLU A 2 -9.35 -9.41 0.70
C GLU A 2 -7.88 -8.99 0.83
N ILE A 3 -7.56 -8.32 1.93
CA ILE A 3 -6.18 -8.24 2.39
C ILE A 3 -5.87 -9.66 2.87
N ASP A 4 -5.01 -10.39 2.17
CA ASP A 4 -4.57 -11.71 2.63
C ASP A 4 -3.90 -11.56 4.00
N GLN A 5 -4.68 -11.77 5.07
CA GLN A 5 -4.22 -11.71 6.46
C GLN A 5 -3.29 -12.89 6.80
N ARG A 6 -3.17 -13.91 5.91
CA ARG A 6 -2.40 -15.12 6.19
C ARG A 6 -0.90 -14.93 5.96
N SER A 7 -0.51 -13.99 5.09
CA SER A 7 0.89 -13.69 4.84
C SER A 7 1.40 -12.63 5.81
N ARG A 8 2.01 -13.06 6.93
CA ARG A 8 2.77 -12.15 7.81
C ARG A 8 3.85 -11.43 6.99
N TRP A 9 4.01 -10.13 7.20
CA TRP A 9 5.07 -9.37 6.53
C TRP A 9 6.44 -9.92 6.92
N VAL A 10 7.28 -10.19 5.92
CA VAL A 10 8.68 -10.63 6.09
C VAL A 10 9.61 -9.49 5.67
N PRO A 11 10.65 -9.16 6.46
CA PRO A 11 11.63 -8.15 6.09
C PRO A 11 12.40 -8.54 4.82
N PRO A 12 12.86 -7.57 4.02
CA PRO A 12 13.77 -7.84 2.92
C PRO A 12 15.18 -8.22 3.44
N PRO A 13 16.09 -8.70 2.56
CA PRO A 13 17.49 -8.88 2.91
C PRO A 13 18.17 -7.61 3.44
N HIS A 14 19.29 -7.76 4.15
CA HIS A 14 20.04 -6.63 4.69
C HIS A 14 20.46 -5.63 3.60
N GLY A 15 20.30 -4.33 3.86
CA GLY A 15 20.59 -3.25 2.92
C GLY A 15 19.50 -2.99 1.86
N TRP A 16 18.44 -3.80 1.83
CA TRP A 16 17.33 -3.63 0.88
C TRP A 16 16.18 -2.82 1.49
N LYS A 17 15.43 -2.16 0.61
CA LYS A 17 14.17 -1.50 0.97
C LYS A 17 13.00 -2.27 0.38
N LYS A 18 11.97 -2.53 1.18
CA LYS A 18 10.72 -3.18 0.74
C LYS A 18 9.62 -2.14 0.63
N CYS A 19 9.04 -2.01 -0.57
CA CYS A 19 7.87 -1.18 -0.80
C CYS A 19 6.60 -2.04 -0.75
N ASN A 20 5.74 -1.80 0.22
CA ASN A 20 4.42 -2.41 0.28
C ASN A 20 3.41 -1.46 -0.37
N ILE A 21 2.62 -1.96 -1.32
CA ILE A 21 1.63 -1.19 -2.06
C ILE A 21 0.24 -1.75 -1.74
N GLY A 22 -0.70 -0.87 -1.46
CA GLY A 22 -2.10 -1.19 -1.26
C GLY A 22 -2.98 -0.34 -2.18
N PHE A 23 -4.05 -0.92 -2.68
CA PHE A 23 -5.08 -0.21 -3.43
C PHE A 23 -6.45 -0.50 -2.82
N CYS A 24 -7.38 0.42 -3.02
CA CYS A 24 -8.78 0.21 -2.69
C CYS A 24 -9.67 0.76 -3.79
N TRP A 25 -10.82 0.13 -3.96
CA TRP A 25 -11.83 0.58 -4.89
C TRP A 25 -13.21 0.39 -4.27
N SER A 26 -14.02 1.45 -4.29
CA SER A 26 -15.43 1.39 -3.93
C SER A 26 -16.26 1.80 -5.15
N LYS A 27 -16.98 0.82 -5.73
CA LYS A 27 -17.92 1.08 -6.82
C LYS A 27 -19.09 1.95 -6.36
N LYS A 28 -19.59 1.73 -5.15
CA LYS A 28 -20.70 2.51 -4.55
C LYS A 28 -20.34 3.98 -4.43
N ASP A 29 -19.14 4.27 -3.92
CA ASP A 29 -18.72 5.64 -3.63
C ASP A 29 -18.01 6.30 -4.83
N ARG A 30 -17.75 5.54 -5.90
CA ARG A 30 -16.93 5.95 -7.07
C ARG A 30 -15.57 6.50 -6.66
N ILE A 31 -14.94 5.85 -5.69
CA ILE A 31 -13.62 6.21 -5.16
C ILE A 31 -12.63 5.11 -5.50
N MET A 32 -11.45 5.52 -5.94
CA MET A 32 -10.27 4.66 -6.00
C MET A 32 -9.18 5.26 -5.11
N GLY A 33 -8.43 4.42 -4.42
CA GLY A 33 -7.32 4.84 -3.58
C GLY A 33 -6.11 3.97 -3.82
N ALA A 34 -4.93 4.57 -3.71
CA ALA A 34 -3.66 3.87 -3.70
C ALA A 34 -2.80 4.42 -2.56
N ALA A 35 -2.05 3.53 -1.91
CA ALA A 35 -1.11 3.88 -0.87
C ALA A 35 0.12 2.99 -0.98
N TRP A 36 1.26 3.49 -0.52
CA TRP A 36 2.47 2.70 -0.39
C TRP A 36 3.28 3.11 0.82
N VAL A 37 4.07 2.18 1.34
CA VAL A 37 5.01 2.39 2.43
C VAL A 37 6.33 1.69 2.10
N LEU A 38 7.42 2.45 2.16
CA LEU A 38 8.78 1.96 1.98
C LEU A 38 9.41 1.73 3.35
N ARG A 39 9.88 0.50 3.57
CA ARG A 39 10.53 0.08 4.81
C ARG A 39 11.95 -0.39 4.55
N ASP A 40 12.84 -0.23 5.51
CA ASP A 40 14.16 -0.88 5.51
C ASP A 40 14.05 -2.36 5.93
N GLU A 41 15.20 -3.04 6.01
CA GLU A 41 15.30 -4.44 6.45
C GLU A 41 14.90 -4.66 7.92
N LYS A 42 14.89 -3.60 8.75
CA LYS A 42 14.45 -3.64 10.14
C LYS A 42 12.96 -3.35 10.28
N GLY A 43 12.28 -3.04 9.17
CA GLY A 43 10.87 -2.68 9.13
C GLY A 43 10.57 -1.21 9.44
N ALA A 44 11.60 -0.39 9.63
CA ALA A 44 11.44 1.05 9.87
C ALA A 44 10.88 1.73 8.62
N VAL A 45 9.86 2.57 8.81
CA VAL A 45 9.25 3.30 7.70
C VAL A 45 10.15 4.46 7.30
N LEU A 46 10.60 4.44 6.04
CA LEU A 46 11.44 5.48 5.47
C LEU A 46 10.61 6.55 4.77
N LEU A 47 9.65 6.11 3.95
CA LEU A 47 8.80 6.97 3.12
C LEU A 47 7.42 6.34 2.97
N HIS A 48 6.40 7.17 2.76
CA HIS A 48 5.06 6.71 2.42
C HIS A 48 4.30 7.78 1.65
N SER A 49 3.29 7.37 0.90
CA SER A 49 2.32 8.29 0.31
C SER A 49 0.98 7.58 0.12
N ARG A 50 -0.08 8.38 0.08
CA ARG A 50 -1.44 7.93 -0.23
C ARG A 50 -2.14 8.93 -1.13
N ARG A 51 -2.90 8.43 -2.09
CA ARG A 51 -3.72 9.25 -2.98
C ARG A 51 -5.12 8.67 -3.06
N LEU A 52 -6.09 9.54 -2.86
CA LEU A 52 -7.50 9.28 -3.15
C LEU A 52 -7.83 9.92 -4.50
N LEU A 53 -8.36 9.11 -5.40
CA LEU A 53 -8.88 9.52 -6.69
C LEU A 53 -10.40 9.57 -6.56
N ARG A 54 -10.91 10.78 -6.32
CA ARG A 54 -12.33 11.11 -6.35
C ARG A 54 -12.56 11.79 -7.70
N LYS A 55 -13.51 11.31 -8.50
CA LYS A 55 -13.83 11.71 -9.90
C LYS A 55 -13.12 10.88 -10.97
N TRP A 56 -13.67 9.71 -11.26
CA TRP A 56 -13.65 9.11 -12.59
C TRP A 56 -15.12 8.89 -12.95
N ILE A 57 -15.53 9.29 -14.17
CA ILE A 57 -16.90 9.57 -14.64
C ILE A 57 -17.30 11.04 -14.47
N MET A 58 -16.93 11.86 -15.47
CA MET A 58 -17.95 12.59 -16.23
C MET A 58 -18.33 11.71 -17.41
#